data_AF-A0A5D3A3Q9-F1
#
_entry.id   AF-A0A5D3A3Q9-F1
#
_cell.length_a   1.000
_cell.length_b   1.000
_cell.length_c   1.000
_cell.angle_alpha   90.00
_cell.angle_beta   90.00
_cell.angle_gamma   90.00
#
_symmetry.space_group_name_H-M   'P 1'
#
loop_
_entity.id
_entity.type
_entity.pdbx_description
1 polymer ?
#
loop_
_entity_poly.entity_id
_entity_poly.type
_entity_poly.pdbx_seq_one_letter_code
_entity_poly.pdbx_strand_id
1 'polypeptide(L)'
;MDSLNLPPKYREMKSFWIYYSGEEVAPVPTIFIGGNHEASNYLWELYYGGWAAPNIYFLGFAGFVKFGKIRIGGLSGIYNAHNYCLGDHERSPYNENTIRSVYHVREYDAYKLMHLEELIDIFLSHDWPFGIADYANCNNLFATKKHFKDEIQQGTLGCKPAAQLLEKLKPSYCFSAQLHCKFTAVVEHEEGG
;
A
#
# COMPACT_ATOMS: atom_id res chain seq x y z
N MET A 1 -19.92 -9.99 0.19
CA MET A 1 -18.94 -9.33 -0.72
C MET A 1 -19.08 -7.80 -0.70
N ASP A 2 -19.90 -7.23 0.19
CA ASP A 2 -20.23 -5.79 0.15
C ASP A 2 -19.10 -4.90 0.69
N SER A 3 -18.07 -5.51 1.26
CA SER A 3 -16.86 -4.85 1.75
C SER A 3 -15.71 -4.84 0.75
N LEU A 4 -15.98 -5.12 -0.53
CA LEU A 4 -15.04 -5.01 -1.64
C LEU A 4 -15.45 -3.87 -2.59
N ASN A 5 -14.57 -2.87 -2.76
CA ASN A 5 -14.84 -1.76 -3.66
C ASN A 5 -14.57 -2.10 -5.13
N LEU A 6 -15.54 -2.75 -5.77
CA LEU A 6 -15.57 -2.99 -7.21
C LEU A 6 -16.99 -2.79 -7.74
N PRO A 7 -17.15 -2.41 -9.02
CA PRO A 7 -18.45 -2.49 -9.69
C PRO A 7 -19.05 -3.90 -9.54
N PRO A 8 -20.35 -4.05 -9.23
CA PRO A 8 -20.95 -5.35 -8.91
C PRO A 8 -20.64 -6.47 -9.91
N LYS A 9 -20.61 -6.15 -11.21
CA LYS A 9 -20.30 -7.09 -12.30
C LYS A 9 -18.88 -7.67 -12.29
N TYR A 10 -17.96 -7.10 -11.51
CA TYR A 10 -16.57 -7.55 -11.39
C TYR A 10 -16.24 -8.13 -10.02
N ARG A 11 -17.22 -8.23 -9.10
CA ARG A 11 -17.00 -8.78 -7.75
C ARG A 11 -16.97 -10.30 -7.83
N GLU A 12 -15.87 -10.89 -7.37
CA GLU A 12 -15.67 -12.34 -7.31
C GLU A 12 -14.88 -12.69 -6.05
N MET A 13 -15.13 -13.87 -5.45
CA MET A 13 -14.45 -14.31 -4.22
C MET A 13 -12.98 -14.69 -4.46
N LYS A 14 -12.63 -15.00 -5.72
CA LYS A 14 -11.32 -15.51 -6.15
C LYS A 14 -10.88 -16.68 -5.24
N SER A 15 -9.64 -16.69 -4.76
CA SER A 15 -9.02 -17.87 -4.13
C SER A 15 -8.67 -17.71 -2.64
N PHE A 16 -8.71 -16.50 -2.07
CA PHE A 16 -8.26 -16.30 -0.68
C PHE A 16 -9.04 -17.15 0.34
N TRP A 17 -10.33 -17.39 0.09
CA TRP A 17 -11.19 -18.20 0.97
C TRP A 17 -10.68 -19.63 1.17
N ILE A 18 -9.94 -20.21 0.21
CA ILE A 18 -9.34 -21.55 0.30
C ILE A 18 -8.25 -21.57 1.38
N TYR A 19 -7.46 -20.50 1.47
CA TYR A 19 -6.43 -20.35 2.50
C TYR A 19 -7.05 -20.02 3.85
N TYR A 20 -8.09 -19.19 3.85
CA TYR A 20 -8.80 -18.80 5.07
C TYR A 20 -9.52 -20.00 5.72
N SER A 21 -10.13 -20.90 4.93
CA SER A 21 -10.76 -22.12 5.44
C SER A 21 -9.75 -23.18 5.91
N GLY A 22 -8.48 -23.03 5.54
CA GLY A 22 -7.41 -24.00 5.83
C GLY A 22 -7.37 -25.19 4.88
N GLU A 23 -8.12 -25.16 3.76
CA GLU A 23 -8.04 -26.17 2.70
C GLU A 23 -6.66 -26.17 2.03
N GLU A 24 -6.06 -24.99 1.89
CA GLU A 24 -4.68 -24.83 1.46
C GLU A 24 -3.89 -23.97 2.46
N VAL A 25 -2.57 -24.19 2.47
CA VAL A 25 -1.62 -23.35 3.20
C VAL A 25 -0.68 -22.70 2.20
N ALA A 26 -0.41 -21.41 2.36
CA ALA A 26 0.54 -20.72 1.49
C ALA A 26 1.91 -21.42 1.58
N PRO A 27 2.51 -21.81 0.44
CA PRO A 27 3.73 -22.63 0.43
C PRO A 27 4.96 -21.88 0.95
N VAL A 28 4.88 -20.55 0.99
CA VAL A 28 5.91 -19.66 1.52
C VAL A 28 5.27 -18.63 2.45
N PRO A 29 5.97 -18.19 3.51
CA PRO A 29 5.54 -17.05 4.30
C PRO A 29 5.31 -15.83 3.41
N THR A 30 4.09 -15.33 3.42
CA THR A 30 3.62 -14.25 2.55
C THR A 30 3.27 -13.06 3.43
N ILE A 31 4.03 -11.98 3.31
CA ILE A 31 3.76 -10.72 3.99
C ILE A 31 3.15 -9.75 2.99
N PHE A 32 2.02 -9.11 3.32
CA PHE A 32 1.34 -8.19 2.42
C PHE A 32 0.83 -6.92 3.11
N ILE A 33 0.55 -5.90 2.30
CA ILE A 33 -0.17 -4.67 2.63
C ILE A 33 -1.48 -4.63 1.83
N GLY A 34 -2.45 -3.84 2.28
CA GLY A 34 -3.74 -3.68 1.62
C GLY A 34 -3.68 -2.67 0.48
N GLY A 35 -4.44 -2.93 -0.58
CA GLY A 35 -4.72 -1.98 -1.66
C GLY A 35 -6.12 -1.38 -1.58
N ASN A 36 -6.70 -1.05 -2.74
CA ASN A 36 -8.06 -0.54 -2.87
C ASN A 36 -9.11 -1.63 -3.18
N HIS A 37 -8.68 -2.85 -3.50
CA HIS A 37 -9.56 -3.98 -3.85
C HIS A 37 -9.48 -5.08 -2.80
N GLU A 38 -9.88 -4.75 -1.57
CA GLU A 38 -9.72 -5.63 -0.41
C GLU A 38 -11.04 -6.02 0.21
N ALA A 39 -11.03 -7.12 0.97
CA ALA A 39 -12.06 -7.40 1.97
C ALA A 39 -11.88 -6.44 3.16
N SER A 40 -12.32 -5.20 2.99
CA SER A 40 -11.94 -4.07 3.87
C SER A 40 -12.40 -4.28 5.32
N ASN A 41 -13.54 -4.96 5.52
CA ASN A 41 -14.01 -5.32 6.85
C ASN A 41 -13.05 -6.27 7.57
N TYR A 42 -12.51 -7.25 6.85
CA TYR A 42 -11.62 -8.25 7.42
C TYR A 42 -10.25 -7.66 7.73
N LEU A 43 -9.69 -6.87 6.80
CA LEU A 43 -8.43 -6.16 7.06
C LEU A 43 -8.55 -5.16 8.20
N TRP A 44 -9.73 -4.55 8.41
CA TRP A 44 -9.98 -3.66 9.54
C TRP A 44 -9.87 -4.36 10.90
N GLU A 45 -10.27 -5.63 11.01
CA GLU A 45 -10.07 -6.42 12.23
C GLU A 45 -8.58 -6.65 12.53
N LEU A 46 -7.75 -6.61 11.49
CA LEU A 46 -6.29 -6.75 11.54
C LEU A 46 -5.58 -5.40 11.39
N TYR A 47 -6.16 -4.31 11.91
CA TYR A 47 -5.65 -2.94 11.73
C TYR A 47 -4.16 -2.78 12.10
N TYR A 48 -3.73 -3.38 13.21
CA TYR A 48 -2.34 -3.37 13.69
C TYR A 48 -1.47 -4.50 13.10
N GLY A 49 -1.98 -5.22 12.11
CA GLY A 49 -1.36 -6.39 11.51
C GLY A 49 -1.74 -7.69 12.22
N GLY A 50 -1.55 -8.79 11.50
CA GLY A 50 -1.86 -10.13 12.01
C GLY A 50 -1.92 -11.20 10.92
N TRP A 51 -2.06 -12.44 11.36
CA TRP A 51 -2.22 -13.58 10.46
C TRP A 51 -3.61 -13.54 9.80
N ALA A 52 -3.64 -13.33 8.48
CA ALA A 52 -4.85 -13.39 7.69
C ALA A 52 -5.24 -14.84 7.35
N ALA A 53 -4.24 -15.73 7.29
CA ALA A 53 -4.38 -17.17 7.14
C ALA A 53 -3.05 -17.83 7.55
N PRO A 54 -2.96 -19.17 7.70
CA PRO A 54 -1.68 -19.84 7.87
C PRO A 54 -0.66 -19.45 6.79
N ASN A 55 0.54 -19.02 7.20
CA ASN A 55 1.60 -18.47 6.35
C ASN A 55 1.28 -17.17 5.59
N ILE A 56 0.15 -16.49 5.87
CA ILE A 56 -0.19 -15.19 5.25
C ILE A 56 -0.35 -14.13 6.34
N TYR A 57 0.56 -13.15 6.37
CA TYR A 57 0.62 -12.10 7.37
C TYR A 57 0.32 -10.73 6.74
N PHE A 58 -0.71 -10.06 7.25
CA PHE A 58 -1.00 -8.68 6.92
C PHE A 58 -0.17 -7.76 7.81
N LEU A 59 0.56 -6.80 7.23
CA LEU A 59 1.34 -5.81 8.00
C LEU A 59 0.48 -4.84 8.80
N GLY A 60 -0.82 -4.78 8.53
CA GLY A 60 -1.69 -3.75 9.08
C GLY A 60 -1.77 -2.53 8.16
N PHE A 61 -2.48 -1.51 8.63
CA PHE A 61 -2.64 -0.26 7.89
C PHE A 61 -1.34 0.52 7.79
N ALA A 62 -0.55 0.50 8.86
CA ALA A 62 0.83 0.95 8.88
C ALA A 62 1.59 0.23 9.98
N GLY A 63 2.74 -0.35 9.63
CA GLY A 63 3.58 -1.09 10.56
C GLY A 63 4.84 -1.63 9.90
N PHE A 64 5.63 -2.36 10.68
CA PHE A 64 6.77 -3.11 10.18
C PHE A 64 6.91 -4.43 10.93
N VAL A 65 7.59 -5.38 10.32
CA VAL A 65 7.99 -6.65 10.95
C VAL A 65 9.45 -6.94 10.69
N LYS A 66 10.06 -7.72 11.56
CA LYS A 66 11.38 -8.28 11.35
C LYS A 66 11.26 -9.74 10.91
N PHE A 67 11.62 -10.03 9.68
CA PHE A 67 11.67 -11.38 9.13
C PHE A 67 13.12 -11.84 9.01
N GLY A 68 13.55 -12.67 9.98
CA GLY A 68 14.96 -13.02 10.12
C GLY A 68 15.81 -11.79 10.45
N LYS A 69 16.67 -11.37 9.51
CA LYS A 69 17.53 -10.19 9.66
C LYS A 69 16.99 -8.95 8.94
N ILE A 70 15.92 -9.09 8.14
CA ILE A 70 15.37 -8.03 7.30
C ILE A 70 14.18 -7.39 8.01
N ARG A 71 14.13 -6.06 8.04
CA ARG A 71 12.97 -5.28 8.47
C ARG A 71 12.16 -4.85 7.26
N ILE A 72 10.88 -5.19 7.28
CA ILE A 72 9.93 -4.93 6.20
C ILE A 72 8.87 -3.97 6.76
N GLY A 73 8.89 -2.73 6.30
CA GLY A 73 7.87 -1.71 6.60
C GLY A 73 6.80 -1.65 5.52
N GLY A 74 5.61 -1.20 5.89
CA GLY A 74 4.49 -1.10 4.94
C GLY A 74 3.49 -0.02 5.30
N LEU A 75 3.00 0.67 4.27
CA LEU A 75 1.85 1.58 4.32
C LEU A 75 0.76 1.07 3.37
N SER A 76 -0.35 0.61 3.94
CA SER A 76 -1.50 0.11 3.18
C SER A 76 -2.35 1.26 2.63
N GLY A 77 -3.05 0.99 1.52
CA GLY A 77 -4.07 1.87 0.98
C GLY A 77 -3.60 2.82 -0.11
N ILE A 78 -4.54 3.64 -0.59
CA ILE A 78 -4.30 4.64 -1.65
C ILE A 78 -4.45 6.06 -1.11
N TYR A 79 -3.76 7.02 -1.70
CA TYR A 79 -3.80 8.39 -1.21
C TYR A 79 -5.04 9.14 -1.70
N ASN A 80 -5.73 9.81 -0.77
CA ASN A 80 -6.79 10.76 -1.10
C ASN A 80 -6.68 11.98 -0.19
N ALA A 81 -6.45 13.15 -0.78
CA ALA A 81 -6.21 14.39 -0.04
C ALA A 81 -7.39 14.81 0.86
N HIS A 82 -8.64 14.50 0.47
CA HIS A 82 -9.82 14.87 1.25
C HIS A 82 -9.94 14.07 2.56
N ASN A 83 -9.44 12.83 2.56
CA ASN A 83 -9.58 11.94 3.71
C ASN A 83 -8.29 11.84 4.55
N TYR A 84 -7.15 12.31 4.03
CA TYR A 84 -5.85 12.09 4.65
C TYR A 84 -5.77 12.59 6.10
N CYS A 85 -6.20 13.83 6.35
CA CYS A 85 -6.18 14.45 7.68
C CYS A 85 -7.41 14.11 8.55
N LEU A 86 -8.26 13.19 8.11
CA LEU A 86 -9.39 12.73 8.90
C LEU A 86 -8.96 11.53 9.77
N GLY A 87 -9.73 11.22 10.82
CA GLY A 87 -9.61 9.94 11.51
C GLY A 87 -10.37 8.83 10.79
N ASP A 88 -10.26 7.59 11.28
CA ASP A 88 -11.05 6.47 10.75
C ASP A 88 -12.42 6.35 11.42
N HIS A 89 -13.45 6.71 10.67
CA HIS A 89 -14.84 6.75 11.14
C HIS A 89 -15.74 5.77 10.37
N GLU A 90 -15.19 5.10 9.37
CA GLU A 90 -15.86 4.08 8.58
C GLU A 90 -16.25 2.88 9.46
N ARG A 91 -17.47 2.38 9.29
CA ARG A 91 -17.98 1.21 9.99
C ARG A 91 -18.76 0.33 9.03
N SER A 92 -18.62 -0.98 9.20
CA SER A 92 -19.46 -1.94 8.49
C SER A 92 -20.90 -1.91 9.06
N PRO A 93 -21.95 -1.97 8.23
CA PRO A 93 -21.93 -2.10 6.78
C PRO A 93 -21.54 -0.79 6.08
N TYR A 94 -20.65 -0.88 5.08
CA TYR A 94 -20.19 0.28 4.34
C TYR A 94 -21.22 0.73 3.30
N ASN A 95 -21.41 2.05 3.19
CA ASN A 95 -22.04 2.69 2.04
C ASN A 95 -21.02 3.00 0.93
N GLU A 96 -21.48 3.55 -0.20
CA GLU A 96 -20.64 3.87 -1.37
C GLU A 96 -19.46 4.79 -1.09
N ASN A 97 -19.55 5.65 -0.07
CA ASN A 97 -18.46 6.56 0.29
C ASN A 97 -17.50 5.86 1.26
N THR A 98 -18.03 5.27 2.33
CA THR A 98 -17.21 4.61 3.37
C THR A 98 -16.45 3.39 2.85
N ILE A 99 -16.98 2.69 1.84
CA ILE A 99 -16.26 1.57 1.22
C ILE A 99 -15.03 2.02 0.43
N ARG A 100 -15.01 3.29 -0.02
CA ARG A 100 -13.86 3.88 -0.69
C ARG A 100 -12.88 4.46 0.32
N SER A 101 -13.41 5.17 1.31
CA SER A 101 -12.57 5.87 2.27
C SER A 101 -11.85 4.95 3.25
N VAL A 102 -12.39 3.76 3.53
CA VAL A 102 -11.80 2.79 4.48
C VAL A 102 -10.37 2.37 4.13
N TYR A 103 -10.01 2.31 2.86
CA TYR A 103 -8.64 1.96 2.43
C TYR A 103 -7.82 3.19 2.04
N HIS A 104 -8.33 4.41 2.22
CA HIS A 104 -7.52 5.61 1.96
C HIS A 104 -6.48 5.77 3.07
N VAL A 105 -5.25 6.12 2.71
CA VAL A 105 -4.17 6.41 3.66
C VAL A 105 -4.60 7.52 4.63
N ARG A 106 -4.29 7.35 5.92
CA ARG A 106 -4.47 8.36 6.96
C ARG A 106 -3.16 8.99 7.39
N GLU A 107 -3.25 10.24 7.82
CA GLU A 107 -2.12 10.97 8.39
C GLU A 107 -1.55 10.23 9.59
N TYR A 108 -2.40 9.78 10.51
CA TYR A 108 -1.99 9.00 11.67
C TYR A 108 -1.14 7.77 11.30
N ASP A 109 -1.52 7.04 10.25
CA ASP A 109 -0.79 5.86 9.77
C ASP A 109 0.60 6.21 9.24
N ALA A 110 0.70 7.24 8.42
CA ALA A 110 1.99 7.72 7.93
C ALA A 110 2.87 8.24 9.07
N TYR A 111 2.29 8.97 10.04
CA TYR A 111 3.02 9.51 11.18
C TYR A 111 3.60 8.41 12.09
N LYS A 112 2.90 7.28 12.30
CA LYS A 112 3.46 6.14 13.04
C LYS A 112 4.80 5.68 12.44
N LEU A 113 4.85 5.57 11.12
CA LEU A 113 6.05 5.13 10.39
C LEU A 113 7.13 6.22 10.36
N MET A 114 6.75 7.50 10.33
CA MET A 114 7.68 8.63 10.34
C MET A 114 8.54 8.70 11.62
N HIS A 115 8.02 8.16 12.73
CA HIS A 115 8.71 8.10 14.02
C HIS A 115 9.66 6.90 14.16
N LEU A 116 9.77 6.05 13.13
CA LEU A 116 10.76 4.97 13.15
C LEU A 116 12.17 5.56 13.01
N GLU A 117 13.01 5.21 13.98
CA GLU A 117 14.44 5.54 13.98
C GLU A 117 15.30 4.37 13.49
N GLU A 118 14.74 3.15 13.52
CA GLU A 118 15.42 1.96 13.03
C GLU A 118 15.44 1.93 11.50
N LEU A 119 16.57 1.49 10.94
CA LEU A 119 16.71 1.24 9.50
C LEU A 119 15.68 0.21 9.03
N ILE A 120 14.97 0.54 7.95
CA ILE A 120 14.05 -0.35 7.25
C ILE A 120 14.74 -0.83 5.97
N ASP A 121 14.84 -2.13 5.76
CA ASP A 121 15.52 -2.67 4.57
C ASP A 121 14.60 -2.63 3.34
N ILE A 122 13.32 -2.98 3.54
CA ILE A 122 12.31 -3.04 2.49
C ILE A 122 11.09 -2.23 2.94
N PHE A 123 10.62 -1.33 2.09
CA PHE A 123 9.38 -0.59 2.31
C PHE A 123 8.34 -0.93 1.24
N LEU A 124 7.09 -1.14 1.66
CA LEU A 124 5.96 -1.43 0.79
C LEU A 124 4.96 -0.28 0.83
N SER A 125 4.50 0.17 -0.33
CA SER A 125 3.33 1.05 -0.44
C SER A 125 2.45 0.59 -1.58
N HIS A 126 1.13 0.70 -1.48
CA HIS A 126 0.29 0.26 -2.59
C HIS A 126 0.37 1.26 -3.76
N ASP A 127 0.07 2.53 -3.49
CA ASP A 127 0.33 3.62 -4.42
C ASP A 127 1.82 3.92 -4.51
N TRP A 128 2.26 4.39 -5.68
CA TRP A 128 3.63 4.83 -5.89
C TRP A 128 3.93 6.08 -5.06
N PRO A 129 5.15 6.22 -4.51
CA PRO A 129 5.62 7.48 -3.94
C PRO A 129 5.44 8.63 -4.94
N PHE A 130 4.85 9.73 -4.48
CA PHE A 130 4.75 10.94 -5.28
C PHE A 130 6.13 11.39 -5.80
N GLY A 131 6.22 11.78 -7.08
CA GLY A 131 7.47 12.24 -7.70
C GLY A 131 8.46 11.14 -8.07
N ILE A 132 8.16 9.85 -7.84
CA ILE A 132 9.11 8.76 -8.17
C ILE A 132 9.46 8.68 -9.65
N ALA A 133 8.60 9.22 -10.52
CA ALA A 133 8.83 9.33 -11.96
C ALA A 133 10.08 10.15 -12.32
N ASP A 134 10.47 11.12 -11.48
CA ASP A 134 11.62 11.99 -11.72
C ASP A 134 12.96 11.26 -11.56
N TYR A 135 12.93 10.06 -10.96
CA TYR A 135 14.09 9.20 -10.70
C TYR A 135 14.27 8.09 -11.74
N ALA A 136 13.58 8.15 -12.88
CA ALA A 136 13.70 7.16 -13.94
C ALA A 136 13.51 7.73 -15.36
N ASN A 137 13.94 6.95 -16.36
CA ASN A 137 13.61 7.23 -17.75
C ASN A 137 12.14 6.87 -18.05
N CYS A 138 11.28 7.87 -18.06
CA CYS A 138 9.84 7.70 -18.27
C CYS A 138 9.41 7.52 -19.75
N ASN A 139 10.33 7.46 -20.72
CA ASN A 139 9.96 7.34 -22.14
C ASN A 139 9.10 6.08 -22.41
N ASN A 140 9.48 4.95 -21.83
CA ASN A 140 8.73 3.69 -21.97
C ASN A 140 7.39 3.73 -21.22
N LEU A 141 7.35 4.43 -20.07
CA LEU A 141 6.13 4.61 -19.28
C LEU A 141 5.10 5.43 -20.07
N PHE A 142 5.52 6.56 -20.63
CA PHE A 142 4.65 7.45 -21.41
C PHE A 142 4.21 6.84 -22.75
N ALA A 143 5.05 5.99 -23.37
CA ALA A 143 4.66 5.24 -24.55
C ALA A 143 3.49 4.28 -24.26
N THR A 144 3.48 3.67 -23.07
CA THR A 144 2.48 2.67 -22.68
C THR A 144 1.25 3.29 -22.01
N LYS A 145 1.43 4.37 -21.24
CA LYS A 145 0.40 5.02 -20.40
C LYS A 145 0.43 6.53 -20.62
N LYS A 146 -0.12 6.99 -21.76
CA LYS A 146 -0.05 8.39 -22.18
C LYS A 146 -0.58 9.39 -21.15
N HIS A 147 -1.66 9.04 -20.45
CA HIS A 147 -2.29 9.91 -19.44
C HIS A 147 -1.41 10.19 -18.21
N PHE A 148 -0.43 9.31 -17.91
CA PHE A 148 0.46 9.53 -16.76
C PHE A 148 1.34 10.77 -16.93
N LYS A 149 1.62 11.17 -18.18
CA LYS A 149 2.37 12.40 -18.43
C LYS A 149 1.64 13.60 -17.86
N ASP A 150 0.32 13.68 -18.09
CA ASP A 150 -0.51 14.79 -17.61
C ASP A 150 -0.64 14.73 -16.08
N GLU A 151 -0.86 13.55 -15.51
CA GLU A 151 -0.99 13.37 -14.05
C GLU A 151 0.32 13.69 -13.29
N ILE A 152 1.47 13.34 -13.86
CA ILE A 152 2.79 13.71 -13.30
C ILE A 152 2.99 15.22 -13.39
N GLN A 153 2.71 15.84 -14.54
CA GLN A 153 2.83 17.29 -14.72
C GLN A 153 1.89 18.09 -13.80
N GLN A 154 0.70 17.57 -13.53
CA GLN A 154 -0.27 18.17 -12.61
C GLN A 154 0.02 17.87 -11.14
N GLY A 155 0.98 16.99 -10.84
CA GLY A 155 1.29 16.57 -9.48
C GLY A 155 0.15 15.79 -8.81
N THR A 156 -0.62 15.03 -9.58
CA THR A 156 -1.75 14.22 -9.09
C THR A 156 -1.44 12.73 -9.03
N LEU A 157 -0.35 12.27 -9.68
CA LEU A 157 0.09 10.87 -9.62
C LEU A 157 0.88 10.57 -8.34
N GLY A 158 0.42 9.59 -7.57
CA GLY A 158 1.16 9.00 -6.46
C GLY A 158 0.73 9.49 -5.07
N CYS A 159 1.40 8.95 -4.07
CA CYS A 159 1.10 9.09 -2.65
C CYS A 159 2.15 9.99 -1.99
N LYS A 160 1.74 11.19 -1.57
CA LYS A 160 2.61 12.16 -0.88
C LYS A 160 3.17 11.61 0.44
N PRO A 161 2.37 10.96 1.32
CA PRO A 161 2.90 10.34 2.53
C PRO A 161 3.94 9.25 2.26
N ALA A 162 3.75 8.44 1.22
CA ALA A 162 4.72 7.41 0.83
C ALA A 162 6.05 8.03 0.35
N ALA A 163 6.02 9.18 -0.34
CA ALA A 163 7.22 9.91 -0.71
C ALA A 163 7.99 10.44 0.51
N GLN A 164 7.28 11.02 1.48
CA GLN A 164 7.88 11.48 2.73
C GLN A 164 8.52 10.32 3.52
N LEU A 165 7.86 9.17 3.55
CA LEU A 165 8.41 7.97 4.20
C LEU A 165 9.61 7.40 3.45
N LEU A 166 9.62 7.42 2.12
CA LEU A 166 10.77 7.02 1.32
C LEU A 166 11.98 7.90 1.63
N GLU A 167 11.79 9.21 1.71
CA GLU A 167 12.86 10.18 2.05
C GLU A 167 13.37 10.03 3.49
N LYS A 168 12.46 9.80 4.45
CA LYS A 168 12.80 9.63 5.87
C LYS A 168 13.50 8.29 6.15
N LEU A 169 12.91 7.19 5.67
CA LEU A 169 13.33 5.83 6.04
C LEU A 169 14.48 5.31 5.18
N LYS A 170 14.66 5.88 3.98
CA LYS A 170 15.74 5.54 3.03
C LYS A 170 15.96 4.03 2.86
N PRO A 171 14.89 3.24 2.63
CA PRO A 171 15.01 1.79 2.53
C PRO A 171 15.87 1.38 1.34
N SER A 172 16.58 0.26 1.46
CA SER A 172 17.37 -0.30 0.35
C SER A 172 16.48 -0.68 -0.84
N TYR A 173 15.24 -1.11 -0.57
CA TYR A 173 14.25 -1.40 -1.60
C TYR A 173 12.87 -0.83 -1.24
N CYS A 174 12.20 -0.25 -2.22
CA CYS A 174 10.80 0.15 -2.13
C CYS A 174 10.00 -0.55 -3.23
N PHE A 175 8.88 -1.17 -2.87
CA PHE A 175 7.98 -1.83 -3.82
C PHE A 175 6.60 -1.18 -3.78
N SER A 176 6.09 -0.85 -4.96
CA SER A 176 4.74 -0.30 -5.13
C SER A 176 3.99 -0.94 -6.29
N ALA A 177 2.66 -0.84 -6.26
CA ALA A 177 1.77 -1.50 -7.19
C ALA A 177 0.80 -0.49 -7.83
N GLN A 178 -0.48 -0.84 -7.93
CA GLN A 178 -1.61 -0.04 -8.43
C GLN A 178 -1.62 0.35 -9.92
N LEU A 179 -0.49 0.76 -10.49
CA LEU A 179 -0.48 1.36 -11.84
C LEU A 179 -0.42 0.35 -13.00
N HIS A 180 -0.45 -0.95 -12.69
CA HIS A 180 -0.48 -2.06 -13.64
C HIS A 180 0.58 -1.94 -14.77
N CYS A 181 1.77 -1.47 -14.40
CA CYS A 181 2.91 -1.37 -15.28
C CYS A 181 4.20 -1.66 -14.51
N LYS A 182 5.22 -2.16 -15.23
CA LYS A 182 6.56 -2.31 -14.66
C LYS A 182 7.29 -0.98 -14.78
N PHE A 183 7.83 -0.53 -13.66
CA PHE A 183 8.63 0.68 -13.56
C PHE A 183 9.74 0.48 -12.55
N THR A 184 10.87 1.13 -12.78
CA THR A 184 12.05 1.03 -11.92
C THR A 184 12.71 2.39 -11.89
N ALA A 185 12.95 2.89 -10.70
CA ALA A 185 13.61 4.15 -10.39
C ALA A 185 14.76 3.89 -9.43
N VAL A 186 15.78 4.74 -9.45
CA VAL A 186 16.87 4.74 -8.49
C VAL A 186 16.86 6.08 -7.78
N VAL A 187 16.60 6.04 -6.47
CA VAL A 187 16.61 7.24 -5.61
C VAL A 187 17.96 7.27 -4.91
N GLU A 188 18.78 8.27 -5.24
CA GLU A 188 20.04 8.51 -4.54
C GLU A 188 19.75 9.34 -3.29
N HIS A 189 20.17 8.82 -2.14
CA HIS A 189 20.14 9.55 -0.89
C HIS A 189 21.54 10.08 -0.60
N GLU A 190 21.68 11.36 -0.22
CA GLU A 190 22.98 11.93 0.14
C GLU A 190 23.68 11.09 1.22
N GLU A 191 25.00 10.90 1.08
CA GLU A 191 25.82 10.10 1.99
C GLU A 191 25.72 10.65 3.42
N GLY A 192 25.04 9.90 4.28
CA GLY A 192 24.78 10.29 5.67
C GLY A 192 23.89 9.32 6.43
N GLY A 193 23.93 8.03 6.08
CA GLY A 193 23.26 6.94 6.80
C GLY A 193 24.06 5.65 6.67
#